data_AF-A0A815W2V1-F1
#
_entry.id   AF-A0A815W2V1-F1
#
_cell.length_a   1.000
_cell.length_b   1.000
_cell.length_c   1.000
_cell.angle_alpha   90.00
_cell.angle_beta   90.00
_cell.angle_gamma   90.00
#
_symmetry.space_group_name_H-M   'P 1'
#
loop_
_entity.id
_entity.type
_entity.pdbx_description
1 polymer ?
#
loop_
_entity_poly.entity_id
_entity_poly.type
_entity_poly.pdbx_seq_one_letter_code
_entity_poly.pdbx_strand_id
1 'polypeptide(L)'
;MGNTTNSNNTCFLAATDHDESSSSTEPQQQYVHIPIYNSRNNSAVPSMSGEQSIQEVKLSLKSKIFLLLIPNLWLVLLIENKLCATFTPIFFLPTILLIWKWWKMPRVNAELDLIVRLYAIGFTTGCLVVLIIETLLTGIFARLCFIDQWENYRNSTDQRILNANRTFGYYTFFALTSYITASFVEESLKYWAINSVTKTTANTSGYLMYALAVALGFSTIENIGYLYKASLSTHKIWEIAALAIFRVCISTPVHVMSGYLIGIGIIRRDLKQEPIKIWQILFLPVFYHGTFDVLLMIHSSLKNDELGGTAARLIVTLISVFVILTTELLTIRYQRKKYAINDGDLITLKHYDNGICNDHLV
;
A
#
# COMPACT_ATOMS: atom_id res chain seq x y z
N MET A 1 1.19 23.29 -67.03
CA MET A 1 0.81 21.95 -67.53
C MET A 1 0.64 21.07 -66.30
N GLY A 2 -0.50 21.12 -65.61
CA GLY A 2 -1.70 20.26 -65.81
C GLY A 2 -1.68 19.17 -64.72
N ASN A 3 -2.72 18.81 -63.97
CA ASN A 3 -4.14 19.14 -63.96
C ASN A 3 -4.68 18.89 -62.53
N THR A 4 -5.70 19.66 -62.17
CA THR A 4 -6.68 19.46 -61.10
C THR A 4 -7.59 18.25 -61.31
N THR A 5 -8.11 17.62 -60.24
CA THR A 5 -9.55 17.22 -60.16
C THR A 5 -10.01 16.96 -58.72
N ASN A 6 -11.17 17.57 -58.42
CA ASN A 6 -12.15 17.35 -57.35
C ASN A 6 -13.02 16.11 -57.58
N SER A 7 -13.62 15.56 -56.51
CA SER A 7 -15.04 15.13 -56.39
C SER A 7 -15.23 14.40 -55.05
N ASN A 8 -15.97 14.87 -54.04
CA ASN A 8 -17.43 14.97 -53.84
C ASN A 8 -18.24 13.65 -53.86
N ASN A 9 -19.10 13.51 -52.82
CA ASN A 9 -20.38 12.78 -52.71
C ASN A 9 -20.27 11.24 -52.47
N THR A 10 -21.14 10.54 -51.73
CA THR A 10 -22.53 10.79 -51.29
C THR A 10 -22.95 9.80 -50.18
N CYS A 11 -23.96 10.22 -49.44
CA CYS A 11 -24.82 9.45 -48.52
C CYS A 11 -25.55 8.28 -49.20
N PHE A 12 -25.69 7.13 -48.53
CA PHE A 12 -26.77 6.17 -48.81
C PHE A 12 -27.25 5.50 -47.51
N LEU A 13 -28.53 5.71 -47.23
CA LEU A 13 -29.36 5.01 -46.26
C LEU A 13 -29.67 3.60 -46.77
N ALA A 14 -29.60 2.60 -45.91
CA ALA A 14 -30.34 1.35 -46.05
C ALA A 14 -30.82 0.93 -44.66
N ALA A 15 -32.12 1.07 -44.45
CA ALA A 15 -32.85 0.50 -43.34
C ALA A 15 -33.06 -0.99 -43.60
N THR A 16 -32.83 -1.81 -42.58
CA THR A 16 -33.32 -3.20 -42.52
C THR A 16 -33.99 -3.37 -41.17
N ASP A 17 -35.32 -3.43 -41.20
CA ASP A 17 -36.17 -3.88 -40.11
C ASP A 17 -35.87 -5.35 -39.81
N HIS A 18 -35.50 -5.63 -38.56
CA HIS A 18 -35.52 -6.98 -38.01
C HIS A 18 -36.39 -6.97 -36.76
N ASP A 19 -37.60 -7.50 -36.93
CA ASP A 19 -38.48 -7.98 -35.86
C ASP A 19 -37.83 -9.19 -35.18
N GLU A 20 -37.31 -9.01 -33.96
CA GLU A 20 -37.00 -10.10 -33.04
C GLU A 20 -37.85 -9.98 -31.78
N SER A 21 -38.97 -10.70 -31.80
CA SER A 21 -39.74 -11.08 -30.62
C SER A 21 -38.90 -12.02 -29.75
N SER A 22 -38.15 -11.47 -28.79
CA SER A 22 -37.45 -12.26 -27.78
C SER A 22 -38.28 -12.33 -26.50
N SER A 23 -38.74 -13.54 -26.20
CA SER A 23 -39.42 -13.92 -24.97
C SER A 23 -38.51 -13.69 -23.76
N SER A 24 -38.93 -12.80 -22.87
CA SER A 24 -38.29 -12.57 -21.56
C SER A 24 -38.53 -13.77 -20.64
N THR A 25 -37.65 -14.77 -20.67
CA THR A 25 -37.48 -15.70 -19.56
C THR A 25 -36.63 -15.01 -18.50
N GLU A 26 -37.29 -14.53 -17.44
CA GLU A 26 -36.62 -14.07 -16.22
C GLU A 26 -35.69 -15.18 -15.70
N PRO A 27 -34.41 -14.88 -15.42
CA PRO A 27 -33.56 -15.82 -14.72
C PRO A 27 -34.08 -15.95 -13.29
N GLN A 28 -34.61 -17.12 -12.95
CA GLN A 28 -34.91 -17.50 -11.56
C GLN A 28 -33.62 -17.33 -10.75
N GLN A 29 -33.56 -16.26 -9.95
CA GLN A 29 -32.53 -16.08 -8.94
C GLN A 29 -32.68 -17.23 -7.93
N GLN A 30 -31.84 -18.24 -8.08
CA GLN A 30 -31.69 -19.31 -7.13
C GLN A 30 -31.08 -18.68 -5.86
N TYR A 31 -31.95 -18.26 -4.95
CA TYR A 31 -31.57 -17.83 -3.61
C TYR A 31 -30.86 -18.98 -2.94
N VAL A 32 -29.52 -18.89 -2.89
CA VAL A 32 -28.71 -19.75 -2.02
C VAL A 32 -29.13 -19.39 -0.59
N HIS A 33 -29.92 -20.28 0.01
CA HIS A 33 -30.27 -20.24 1.42
C HIS A 33 -28.97 -20.40 2.22
N ILE A 34 -28.28 -19.29 2.49
CA ILE A 34 -27.19 -19.26 3.45
C ILE A 34 -27.84 -19.49 4.82
N PRO A 35 -27.41 -20.51 5.59
CA PRO A 35 -27.98 -20.78 6.90
C PRO A 35 -27.85 -19.52 7.75
N ILE A 36 -29.00 -18.93 8.09
CA ILE A 36 -29.10 -17.88 9.10
C ILE A 36 -28.59 -18.52 10.38
N TYR A 37 -27.41 -18.07 10.83
CA TYR A 37 -26.85 -18.50 12.09
C TYR A 37 -27.78 -17.99 13.19
N ASN A 38 -28.66 -18.86 13.66
CA ASN A 38 -29.71 -18.54 14.61
C ASN A 38 -29.05 -18.33 15.98
N SER A 39 -28.64 -17.09 16.28
CA SER A 39 -27.97 -16.71 17.53
C SER A 39 -28.92 -16.65 18.73
N ARG A 40 -30.04 -17.39 18.71
CA ARG A 40 -30.96 -17.55 19.84
C ARG A 40 -30.46 -18.66 20.76
N ASN A 41 -29.35 -18.42 21.44
CA ASN A 41 -29.10 -19.04 22.74
C ASN A 41 -29.05 -17.90 23.76
N ASN A 42 -30.22 -17.60 24.34
CA ASN A 42 -30.40 -16.72 25.49
C ASN A 42 -29.62 -17.31 26.68
N SER A 43 -28.32 -17.05 26.71
CA SER A 43 -27.47 -17.24 27.87
C SER A 43 -27.52 -15.93 28.64
N ALA A 44 -27.95 -15.98 29.89
CA ALA A 44 -28.10 -14.82 30.76
C ALA A 44 -26.94 -13.83 30.63
N VAL A 45 -27.26 -12.57 30.30
CA VAL A 45 -26.29 -11.47 30.25
C VAL A 45 -25.76 -11.25 31.68
N PRO A 46 -24.49 -11.56 31.96
CA PRO A 46 -23.92 -11.37 33.29
C PRO A 46 -23.90 -9.87 33.59
N SER A 47 -24.44 -9.46 34.73
CA SER A 47 -24.40 -8.06 35.18
C SER A 47 -22.95 -7.56 35.22
N MET A 48 -22.58 -6.70 34.27
CA MET A 48 -21.23 -6.15 34.14
C MET A 48 -21.00 -5.01 35.14
N SER A 49 -20.88 -5.34 36.42
CA SER A 49 -20.21 -4.49 37.41
C SER A 49 -18.74 -4.89 37.61
N GLY A 50 -18.20 -5.73 36.73
CA GLY A 50 -16.86 -6.29 36.84
C GLY A 50 -15.77 -5.30 36.42
N GLU A 51 -14.86 -5.01 37.34
CA GLU A 51 -13.50 -4.55 37.06
C GLU A 51 -12.99 -5.18 35.75
N GLN A 52 -12.65 -4.36 34.76
CA GLN A 52 -11.92 -4.81 33.59
C GLN A 52 -10.54 -5.30 34.06
N SER A 53 -10.47 -6.58 34.45
CA SER A 53 -9.21 -7.23 34.79
C SER A 53 -8.25 -6.98 33.64
N ILE A 54 -7.11 -6.34 33.94
CA ILE A 54 -6.10 -5.99 32.95
C ILE A 54 -5.69 -7.28 32.24
N GLN A 55 -6.24 -7.52 31.05
CA GLN A 55 -5.96 -8.74 30.30
C GLN A 55 -4.48 -8.73 29.95
N GLU A 56 -3.72 -9.68 30.49
CA GLU A 56 -2.28 -9.79 30.23
C GLU A 56 -2.03 -9.93 28.73
N VAL A 57 -1.17 -9.06 28.20
CA VAL A 57 -0.79 -9.09 26.79
C VAL A 57 0.21 -10.23 26.58
N LYS A 58 -0.26 -11.35 26.06
CA LYS A 58 0.59 -12.52 25.76
C LYS A 58 1.07 -12.47 24.31
N LEU A 59 2.37 -12.24 24.11
CA LEU A 59 3.02 -12.35 22.80
C LEU A 59 3.36 -13.82 22.50
N SER A 60 3.13 -14.24 21.25
CA SER A 60 3.56 -15.53 20.74
C SER A 60 5.08 -15.63 20.68
N LEU A 61 5.61 -16.85 20.68
CA LEU A 61 7.05 -17.09 20.51
C LEU A 61 7.59 -16.47 19.21
N LYS A 62 6.81 -16.53 18.12
CA LYS A 62 7.18 -15.94 16.82
C LYS A 62 7.39 -14.43 16.92
N SER A 63 6.46 -13.73 17.57
CA SER A 63 6.56 -12.28 17.82
C SER A 63 7.75 -11.94 18.71
N LYS A 64 7.99 -12.72 19.77
CA LYS A 64 9.16 -12.53 20.64
C LYS A 64 10.48 -12.71 19.88
N ILE A 65 10.61 -13.76 19.08
CA ILE A 65 11.78 -13.99 18.23
C ILE A 65 12.00 -12.82 17.28
N PHE A 66 10.95 -12.36 16.59
CA PHE A 66 11.06 -11.21 15.71
C PHE A 66 11.51 -9.93 16.43
N LEU A 67 10.94 -9.63 17.60
CA LEU A 67 11.34 -8.46 18.39
C LEU A 67 12.80 -8.54 18.85
N LEU A 68 13.35 -9.75 19.05
CA LEU A 68 14.78 -9.94 19.32
C LEU A 68 15.63 -9.72 18.06
N LEU A 69 15.13 -9.94 16.84
CA LEU A 69 15.88 -9.69 15.61
C LEU A 69 16.18 -8.21 15.37
N ILE A 70 15.28 -7.30 15.76
CA ILE A 70 15.44 -5.84 15.55
C ILE A 70 16.74 -5.29 16.17
N PRO A 71 17.02 -5.47 17.48
CA PRO A 71 18.26 -4.98 18.08
C PRO A 71 19.49 -5.70 17.51
N ASN A 72 19.38 -6.98 17.13
CA ASN A 72 20.49 -7.69 16.49
C ASN A 72 20.81 -7.12 15.11
N LEU A 73 19.80 -6.82 14.29
CA LEU A 73 19.99 -6.14 13.01
C LEU A 73 20.65 -4.77 13.22
N TRP A 74 20.20 -4.00 14.20
CA TRP A 74 20.81 -2.71 14.52
C TRP A 74 22.28 -2.85 14.96
N LEU A 75 22.63 -3.88 15.73
CA LEU A 75 24.02 -4.19 16.10
C LEU A 75 24.87 -4.57 14.88
N VAL A 76 24.36 -5.39 13.98
CA VAL A 76 25.04 -5.72 12.72
C VAL A 76 25.29 -4.46 11.90
N LEU A 77 24.27 -3.60 11.75
CA LEU A 77 24.44 -2.31 11.08
C LEU A 77 25.47 -1.42 11.79
N LEU A 78 25.54 -1.44 13.12
CA LEU A 78 26.50 -0.64 13.89
C LEU A 78 27.95 -1.10 13.65
N ILE A 79 28.16 -2.39 13.45
CA ILE A 79 29.45 -2.99 13.10
C ILE A 79 29.83 -2.63 11.66
N GLU A 80 28.91 -2.83 10.71
CA GLU A 80 29.15 -2.66 9.27
C GLU A 80 29.22 -1.18 8.84
N ASN A 81 28.29 -0.36 9.30
CA ASN A 81 28.17 1.05 8.91
C ASN A 81 27.57 1.91 10.03
N LYS A 82 28.45 2.49 10.86
CA LYS A 82 28.07 3.35 11.99
C LYS A 82 27.12 4.48 11.59
N LEU A 83 27.31 5.11 10.44
CA LEU A 83 26.44 6.19 9.97
C LEU A 83 25.02 5.68 9.71
N CYS A 84 24.86 4.56 9.00
CA CYS A 84 23.55 3.95 8.80
C CYS A 84 22.90 3.57 10.14
N ALA A 85 23.65 2.95 11.04
CA ALA A 85 23.14 2.52 12.34
C ALA A 85 22.70 3.68 13.22
N THR A 86 23.39 4.83 13.18
CA THR A 86 23.03 6.03 13.95
C THR A 86 21.64 6.55 13.59
N PHE A 87 21.29 6.56 12.30
CA PHE A 87 19.98 7.10 11.86
C PHE A 87 18.88 6.06 11.76
N THR A 88 19.20 4.76 11.70
CA THR A 88 18.21 3.67 11.61
C THR A 88 17.05 3.76 12.64
N PRO A 89 17.26 4.12 13.92
CA PRO A 89 16.17 4.22 14.89
C PRO A 89 15.03 5.17 14.48
N ILE A 90 15.28 6.19 13.66
CA ILE A 90 14.25 7.14 13.22
C ILE A 90 13.13 6.45 12.43
N PHE A 91 13.45 5.37 11.71
CA PHE A 91 12.49 4.63 10.89
C PHE A 91 11.51 3.79 11.70
N PHE A 92 11.77 3.61 13.00
CA PHE A 92 10.85 2.93 13.92
C PHE A 92 9.88 3.88 14.62
N LEU A 93 10.07 5.21 14.54
CA LEU A 93 9.19 6.19 15.19
C LEU A 93 7.71 6.03 14.76
N PRO A 94 7.36 5.88 13.46
CA PRO A 94 5.97 5.66 13.06
C PRO A 94 5.35 4.39 13.66
N THR A 95 6.16 3.32 13.80
CA THR A 95 5.74 2.06 14.45
C THR A 95 5.51 2.24 15.94
N ILE A 96 6.37 3.00 16.63
CA ILE A 96 6.17 3.36 18.04
C ILE A 96 4.87 4.15 18.20
N LEU A 97 4.58 5.10 17.30
CA LEU A 97 3.32 5.85 17.30
C LEU A 97 2.10 4.94 17.05
N LEU A 98 2.22 3.93 16.18
CA LEU A 98 1.17 2.93 15.97
C LEU A 98 0.91 2.12 17.25
N ILE A 99 1.96 1.65 17.92
CA ILE A 99 1.84 0.89 19.19
C ILE A 99 1.27 1.77 20.30
N TRP A 100 1.68 3.04 20.36
CA TRP A 100 1.13 4.01 21.31
C TRP A 100 -0.35 4.28 21.05
N LYS A 101 -0.75 4.41 19.77
CA LYS A 101 -2.16 4.53 19.39
C LYS A 101 -2.94 3.27 19.77
N TRP A 102 -2.38 2.09 19.49
CA TRP A 102 -2.96 0.81 19.89
C TRP A 102 -3.22 0.75 21.40
N TRP A 103 -2.25 1.20 22.22
CA TRP A 103 -2.37 1.21 23.68
C TRP A 103 -3.55 2.05 24.19
N LYS A 104 -3.92 3.10 23.45
CA LYS A 104 -5.06 3.97 23.76
C LYS A 104 -6.41 3.45 23.26
N MET A 105 -6.41 2.43 22.39
CA MET A 105 -7.63 1.85 21.85
C MET A 105 -8.12 0.70 22.74
N PRO A 106 -9.43 0.43 22.79
CA PRO A 106 -9.94 -0.76 23.46
C PRO A 106 -9.29 -2.02 22.87
N ARG A 107 -8.69 -2.85 23.74
CA ARG A 107 -7.87 -4.02 23.37
C ARG A 107 -8.63 -5.05 22.52
N VAL A 108 -9.95 -5.05 22.60
CA VAL A 108 -10.85 -5.91 21.81
C VAL A 108 -10.73 -5.63 20.30
N ASN A 109 -10.21 -4.48 19.89
CA ASN A 109 -10.18 -4.12 18.48
C ASN A 109 -9.08 -4.81 17.67
N ALA A 110 -7.92 -5.02 18.28
CA ALA A 110 -6.76 -5.56 17.60
C ALA A 110 -5.83 -6.26 18.59
N GLU A 111 -5.50 -7.51 18.33
CA GLU A 111 -4.48 -8.23 19.10
C GLU A 111 -3.07 -7.69 18.82
N LEU A 112 -2.31 -7.35 19.86
CA LEU A 112 -0.92 -6.87 19.71
C LEU A 112 -0.02 -7.91 19.04
N ASP A 113 -0.18 -9.20 19.39
CA ASP A 113 0.59 -10.27 18.76
C ASP A 113 0.43 -10.25 17.24
N LEU A 114 -0.80 -10.04 16.76
CA LEU A 114 -1.10 -9.98 15.35
C LEU A 114 -0.51 -8.74 14.67
N ILE A 115 -0.57 -7.57 15.33
CA ILE A 115 0.08 -6.34 14.87
C ILE A 115 1.59 -6.59 14.69
N VAL A 116 2.26 -7.18 15.69
CA VAL A 116 3.70 -7.46 15.63
C VAL A 116 4.03 -8.44 14.51
N ARG A 117 3.24 -9.52 14.33
CA ARG A 117 3.47 -10.49 13.25
C ARG A 117 3.28 -9.89 11.86
N LEU A 118 2.27 -9.04 11.69
CA LEU A 118 2.00 -8.39 10.42
C LEU A 118 3.08 -7.38 10.05
N TYR A 119 3.54 -6.61 11.04
CA TYR A 119 4.73 -5.77 10.89
C TYR A 119 5.96 -6.61 10.50
N ALA A 120 6.17 -7.75 11.18
CA ALA A 120 7.26 -8.68 10.87
C ALA A 120 7.18 -9.25 9.46
N ILE A 121 5.97 -9.60 8.99
CA ILE A 121 5.73 -10.08 7.62
C ILE A 121 6.16 -9.01 6.61
N GLY A 122 5.75 -7.75 6.79
CA GLY A 122 6.18 -6.66 5.91
C GLY A 122 7.70 -6.44 5.97
N PHE A 123 8.28 -6.43 7.17
CA PHE A 123 9.69 -6.15 7.41
C PHE A 123 10.65 -7.24 6.88
N THR A 124 10.28 -8.52 6.97
CA THR A 124 11.17 -9.65 6.63
C THR A 124 10.74 -10.36 5.36
N THR A 125 9.82 -11.33 5.47
CA THR A 125 9.41 -12.21 4.37
C THR A 125 8.87 -11.43 3.18
N GLY A 126 8.06 -10.41 3.43
CA GLY A 126 7.51 -9.52 2.40
C GLY A 126 8.63 -8.86 1.61
N CYS A 127 9.56 -8.19 2.29
CA CYS A 127 10.72 -7.56 1.66
C CYS A 127 11.58 -8.54 0.85
N LEU A 128 11.83 -9.75 1.35
CA LEU A 128 12.63 -10.75 0.62
C LEU A 128 11.92 -11.21 -0.67
N VAL A 129 10.62 -11.50 -0.59
CA VAL A 129 9.83 -11.92 -1.76
C VAL A 129 9.77 -10.78 -2.78
N VAL A 130 9.51 -9.55 -2.34
CA VAL A 130 9.54 -8.35 -3.18
C VAL A 130 10.89 -8.24 -3.89
N LEU A 131 12.01 -8.25 -3.16
CA LEU A 131 13.35 -8.10 -3.73
C LEU A 131 13.62 -9.11 -4.86
N ILE A 132 13.24 -10.38 -4.67
CA ILE A 132 13.43 -11.43 -5.68
C ILE A 132 12.59 -11.15 -6.92
N ILE A 133 11.29 -10.91 -6.75
CA ILE A 133 10.38 -10.65 -7.88
C ILE A 133 10.80 -9.38 -8.60
N GLU A 134 11.14 -8.33 -7.86
CA GLU A 134 11.55 -7.05 -8.43
C GLU A 134 12.83 -7.15 -9.24
N THR A 135 13.83 -7.88 -8.74
CA THR A 135 15.09 -8.10 -9.46
C THR A 135 14.83 -8.80 -10.79
N LEU A 136 13.97 -9.83 -10.80
CA LEU A 136 13.63 -10.58 -12.01
C LEU A 136 12.86 -9.70 -13.01
N LEU A 137 11.79 -9.03 -12.57
CA LEU A 137 10.97 -8.18 -13.43
C LEU A 137 11.77 -6.98 -13.97
N THR A 138 12.60 -6.35 -13.13
CA THR A 138 13.49 -5.25 -13.56
C THR A 138 14.45 -5.72 -14.65
N GLY A 139 15.04 -6.90 -14.52
CA GLY A 139 15.91 -7.49 -15.55
C GLY A 139 15.17 -7.70 -16.88
N ILE A 140 13.93 -8.23 -16.82
CA ILE A 140 13.08 -8.44 -18.00
C ILE A 140 12.74 -7.09 -18.65
N PHE A 141 12.27 -6.12 -17.88
CA PHE A 141 11.89 -4.80 -18.42
C PHE A 141 13.08 -4.02 -18.94
N ALA A 142 14.25 -4.11 -18.31
CA ALA A 142 15.47 -3.52 -18.83
C ALA A 142 15.81 -4.12 -20.20
N ARG A 143 15.73 -5.45 -20.34
CA ARG A 143 15.99 -6.12 -21.61
C ARG A 143 15.00 -5.70 -22.70
N LEU A 144 13.72 -5.57 -22.37
CA LEU A 144 12.66 -5.19 -23.32
C LEU A 144 12.77 -3.72 -23.74
N CYS A 145 13.00 -2.82 -22.79
CA CYS A 145 12.98 -1.37 -23.02
C CYS A 145 14.26 -0.84 -23.69
N PHE A 146 15.36 -1.57 -23.57
CA PHE A 146 16.67 -1.20 -24.11
C PHE A 146 17.18 -2.22 -25.13
N ILE A 147 16.29 -2.94 -25.82
CA ILE A 147 16.68 -3.99 -26.76
C ILE A 147 17.55 -3.49 -27.91
N ASP A 148 17.25 -2.29 -28.40
CA ASP A 148 17.95 -1.54 -29.45
C ASP A 148 19.31 -1.00 -28.98
N GLN A 149 19.41 -0.63 -27.71
CA GLN A 149 20.65 -0.14 -27.10
C GLN A 149 21.58 -1.28 -26.66
N TRP A 150 21.03 -2.46 -26.40
CA TRP A 150 21.79 -3.62 -25.92
C TRP A 150 22.83 -4.11 -26.90
N GLU A 151 22.51 -4.10 -28.20
CA GLU A 151 23.44 -4.55 -29.24
C GLU A 151 24.61 -3.58 -29.38
N ASN A 152 24.34 -2.28 -29.30
CA ASN A 152 25.36 -1.25 -29.22
C ASN A 152 26.23 -1.39 -27.96
N TYR A 153 25.62 -1.65 -26.80
CA TYR A 153 26.34 -1.88 -25.55
C TYR A 153 27.27 -3.10 -25.62
N ARG A 154 26.78 -4.22 -26.16
CA ARG A 154 27.57 -5.46 -26.31
C ARG A 154 28.78 -5.28 -27.21
N ASN A 155 28.64 -4.46 -28.25
CA ASN A 155 29.68 -4.23 -29.25
C ASN A 155 30.61 -3.06 -28.87
N SER A 156 30.20 -2.19 -27.95
CA SER A 156 31.04 -1.10 -27.47
C SER A 156 32.12 -1.61 -26.50
N THR A 157 33.38 -1.29 -26.77
CA THR A 157 34.50 -1.53 -25.85
C THR A 157 34.49 -0.57 -24.66
N ASP A 158 33.75 0.53 -24.76
CA ASP A 158 33.63 1.54 -23.72
C ASP A 158 32.38 1.28 -22.87
N GLN A 159 32.60 0.71 -21.68
CA GLN A 159 31.54 0.46 -20.69
C GLN A 159 30.85 1.76 -20.19
N ARG A 160 31.37 2.94 -20.54
CA ARG A 160 30.77 4.24 -20.19
C ARG A 160 29.59 4.63 -21.10
N ILE A 161 29.31 3.88 -22.16
CA ILE A 161 28.21 4.14 -23.12
C ILE A 161 26.90 3.44 -22.67
N LEU A 162 26.54 3.61 -21.40
CA LEU A 162 25.13 3.59 -21.00
C LEU A 162 24.77 4.97 -20.43
N ASN A 163 25.15 6.03 -21.16
CA ASN A 163 24.29 7.20 -21.18
C ASN A 163 23.00 6.76 -21.87
N ALA A 164 22.12 6.09 -21.12
CA ALA A 164 20.79 5.73 -21.60
C ALA A 164 20.17 7.06 -22.05
N ASN A 165 20.13 7.25 -23.36
CA ASN A 165 19.51 8.43 -23.94
C ASN A 165 18.08 8.45 -23.40
N ARG A 166 17.54 9.65 -23.13
CA ARG A 166 16.16 9.89 -22.67
C ARG A 166 15.17 9.56 -23.80
N THR A 167 15.20 8.32 -24.22
CA THR A 167 14.41 7.68 -25.26
C THR A 167 13.05 7.32 -24.68
N PHE A 168 12.10 6.99 -25.54
CA PHE A 168 10.81 6.46 -25.11
C PHE A 168 10.99 5.23 -24.20
N GLY A 169 11.86 4.29 -24.58
CA GLY A 169 12.17 3.09 -23.79
C GLY A 169 12.66 3.40 -22.37
N TYR A 170 13.41 4.48 -22.18
CA TYR A 170 13.85 4.93 -20.85
C TYR A 170 12.68 5.27 -19.91
N TYR A 171 11.72 6.06 -20.40
CA TYR A 171 10.55 6.45 -19.61
C TYR A 171 9.57 5.28 -19.46
N THR A 172 9.44 4.42 -20.47
CA THR A 172 8.69 3.16 -20.38
C THR A 172 9.27 2.26 -19.29
N PHE A 173 10.60 2.13 -19.21
CA PHE A 173 11.27 1.35 -18.18
C PHE A 173 10.96 1.87 -16.77
N PHE A 174 10.99 3.19 -16.57
CA PHE A 174 10.57 3.81 -15.30
C PHE A 174 9.12 3.49 -14.98
N ALA A 175 8.19 3.69 -15.91
CA ALA A 175 6.78 3.39 -15.68
C ALA A 175 6.54 1.91 -15.33
N LEU A 176 7.14 0.98 -16.06
CA LEU A 176 7.00 -0.46 -15.80
C LEU A 176 7.62 -0.85 -14.44
N THR A 177 8.80 -0.34 -14.13
CA THR A 177 9.49 -0.62 -12.86
C THR A 177 8.71 -0.04 -11.68
N SER A 178 8.19 1.18 -11.79
CA SER A 178 7.43 1.80 -10.71
C SER A 178 6.06 1.17 -10.50
N TYR A 179 5.23 1.07 -11.54
CA TYR A 179 3.83 0.63 -11.36
C TYR A 179 3.69 -0.88 -11.24
N ILE A 180 4.44 -1.64 -12.03
CA ILE A 180 4.30 -3.10 -12.08
C ILE A 180 5.28 -3.76 -11.13
N THR A 181 6.56 -3.40 -11.22
CA THR A 181 7.60 -4.10 -10.46
C THR A 181 7.52 -3.74 -8.97
N ALA A 182 7.64 -2.46 -8.63
CA ALA A 182 7.62 -2.04 -7.23
C ALA A 182 6.21 -2.01 -6.68
N SER A 183 5.38 -1.08 -7.18
CA SER A 183 4.11 -0.78 -6.55
C SER A 183 3.11 -1.94 -6.57
N PHE A 184 2.86 -2.57 -7.72
CA PHE A 184 1.91 -3.67 -7.80
C PHE A 184 2.33 -4.88 -6.95
N VAL A 185 3.61 -5.28 -6.98
CA VAL A 185 4.10 -6.43 -6.21
C VAL A 185 4.01 -6.14 -4.71
N GLU A 186 4.48 -4.97 -4.27
CA GLU A 186 4.43 -4.59 -2.86
C GLU A 186 3.00 -4.49 -2.33
N GLU A 187 2.12 -3.76 -3.02
CA GLU A 187 0.74 -3.57 -2.56
C GLU A 187 -0.05 -4.88 -2.59
N SER A 188 0.23 -5.77 -3.55
CA SER A 188 -0.35 -7.12 -3.58
C SER A 188 0.06 -7.96 -2.37
N LEU A 189 1.34 -7.90 -1.96
CA LEU A 189 1.81 -8.62 -0.78
C LEU A 189 1.27 -8.02 0.51
N LYS A 190 1.14 -6.69 0.60
CA LYS A 190 0.45 -6.03 1.72
C LYS A 190 -0.99 -6.51 1.83
N TYR A 191 -1.74 -6.49 0.72
CA TYR A 191 -3.10 -7.03 0.66
C TYR A 191 -3.16 -8.50 1.09
N TRP A 192 -2.27 -9.35 0.59
CA TRP A 192 -2.23 -10.77 0.95
C TRP A 192 -1.99 -10.97 2.45
N ALA A 193 -1.03 -10.25 3.03
CA ALA A 193 -0.71 -10.34 4.45
C ALA A 193 -1.92 -9.93 5.31
N ILE A 194 -2.58 -8.83 4.99
CA ILE A 194 -3.78 -8.38 5.70
C ILE A 194 -4.92 -9.38 5.53
N ASN A 195 -5.17 -9.82 4.29
CA ASN A 195 -6.22 -10.78 3.94
C ASN A 195 -6.06 -12.12 4.68
N SER A 196 -4.83 -12.53 4.99
CA SER A 196 -4.55 -13.78 5.71
C SER A 196 -5.08 -13.79 7.16
N VAL A 197 -5.43 -12.64 7.71
CA VAL A 197 -5.85 -12.49 9.11
C VAL A 197 -7.23 -11.85 9.28
N THR A 198 -7.96 -11.56 8.20
CA THR A 198 -9.23 -10.82 8.28
C THR A 198 -10.30 -11.55 9.09
N LYS A 199 -10.26 -12.89 9.11
CA LYS A 199 -11.16 -13.73 9.90
C LYS A 199 -11.00 -13.58 11.41
N THR A 200 -9.93 -12.94 11.90
CA THR A 200 -9.66 -12.81 13.34
C THR A 200 -10.19 -11.50 13.93
N THR A 201 -10.72 -10.58 13.12
CA THR A 201 -11.30 -9.33 13.61
C THR A 201 -12.62 -9.03 12.90
N ALA A 202 -13.61 -8.58 13.68
CA ALA A 202 -14.93 -8.19 13.19
C ALA A 202 -15.12 -6.68 13.14
N ASN A 203 -14.10 -5.89 13.51
CA ASN A 203 -14.22 -4.42 13.60
C ASN A 203 -13.27 -3.70 12.66
N THR A 204 -13.77 -2.60 12.10
CA THR A 204 -13.07 -1.67 11.21
C THR A 204 -11.68 -1.28 11.73
N SER A 205 -11.60 -0.94 13.02
CA SER A 205 -10.37 -0.51 13.68
C SER A 205 -9.25 -1.55 13.60
N GLY A 206 -9.58 -2.83 13.80
CA GLY A 206 -8.64 -3.95 13.70
C GLY A 206 -8.05 -4.08 12.29
N TYR A 207 -8.91 -4.08 11.26
CA TYR A 207 -8.47 -4.12 9.86
C TYR A 207 -7.48 -2.99 9.55
N LEU A 208 -7.79 -1.76 9.98
CA LEU A 208 -6.91 -0.62 9.74
C LEU A 208 -5.58 -0.74 10.50
N MET A 209 -5.60 -1.16 11.77
CA MET A 209 -4.36 -1.35 12.55
C MET A 209 -3.46 -2.43 11.94
N TYR A 210 -4.06 -3.52 11.45
CA TYR A 210 -3.37 -4.59 10.75
C TYR A 210 -2.77 -4.11 9.43
N ALA A 211 -3.54 -3.34 8.64
CA ALA A 211 -3.04 -2.77 7.40
C ALA A 211 -1.88 -1.79 7.61
N LEU A 212 -2.00 -0.91 8.62
CA LEU A 212 -0.93 0.00 9.02
C LEU A 212 0.33 -0.74 9.48
N ALA A 213 0.17 -1.83 10.24
CA ALA A 213 1.29 -2.63 10.72
C ALA A 213 2.12 -3.22 9.55
N VAL A 214 1.45 -3.85 8.58
CA VAL A 214 2.14 -4.41 7.40
C VAL A 214 2.84 -3.30 6.60
N ALA A 215 2.14 -2.19 6.33
CA ALA A 215 2.68 -1.07 5.58
C ALA A 215 3.91 -0.44 6.24
N LEU A 216 3.89 -0.26 7.56
CA LEU A 216 5.04 0.23 8.31
C LEU A 216 6.20 -0.76 8.28
N GLY A 217 5.94 -2.07 8.33
CA GLY A 217 6.96 -3.09 8.19
C GLY A 217 7.76 -2.95 6.88
N PHE A 218 7.05 -2.83 5.75
CA PHE A 218 7.64 -2.56 4.43
C PHE A 218 8.43 -1.25 4.42
N SER A 219 7.80 -0.16 4.88
CA SER A 219 8.45 1.16 4.86
C SER A 219 9.74 1.19 5.69
N THR A 220 9.77 0.56 6.86
CA THR A 220 10.96 0.58 7.73
C THR A 220 12.13 -0.14 7.07
N ILE A 221 11.94 -1.36 6.56
CA ILE A 221 13.06 -2.12 5.97
C ILE A 221 13.56 -1.48 4.67
N GLU A 222 12.65 -0.98 3.83
CA GLU A 222 13.01 -0.30 2.60
C GLU A 222 13.81 0.99 2.90
N ASN A 223 13.33 1.81 3.85
CA ASN A 223 14.05 3.00 4.33
C ASN A 223 15.47 2.68 4.83
N ILE A 224 15.64 1.58 5.58
CA ILE A 224 16.96 1.10 6.02
C ILE A 224 17.84 0.76 4.82
N GLY A 225 17.29 0.07 3.81
CA GLY A 225 18.00 -0.26 2.58
C GLY A 225 18.51 0.98 1.82
N TYR A 226 17.65 1.99 1.66
CA TYR A 226 18.04 3.28 1.04
C TYR A 226 19.11 4.00 1.84
N LEU A 227 18.96 4.05 3.17
CA LEU A 227 19.94 4.68 4.05
C LEU A 227 21.29 3.99 3.98
N TYR A 228 21.31 2.64 3.98
CA TYR A 228 22.51 1.83 3.86
C TYR A 228 23.21 2.05 2.52
N LYS A 229 22.46 2.04 1.41
CA LYS A 229 23.02 2.32 0.08
C LYS A 229 23.62 3.72 -0.01
N ALA A 230 22.95 4.71 0.58
CA ALA A 230 23.46 6.07 0.63
C ALA A 230 24.74 6.17 1.50
N SER A 231 24.78 5.51 2.65
CA SER A 231 25.95 5.53 3.55
C SER A 231 27.17 4.80 2.99
N LEU A 232 26.99 3.94 1.98
CA LEU A 232 28.10 3.38 1.18
C LEU A 232 28.59 4.35 0.10
N SER A 233 27.74 5.27 -0.36
CA SER A 233 28.03 6.18 -1.48
C SER A 233 28.58 7.54 -1.02
N THR A 234 28.18 8.01 0.16
CA THR A 234 28.63 9.28 0.75
C THR A 234 28.99 9.11 2.23
N HIS A 235 30.01 9.83 2.66
CA HIS A 235 30.44 9.88 4.07
C HIS A 235 29.94 11.14 4.80
N LYS A 236 29.18 12.00 4.12
CA LYS A 236 28.69 13.25 4.71
C LYS A 236 27.45 12.98 5.56
N ILE A 237 27.60 13.15 6.87
CA ILE A 237 26.55 12.90 7.86
C ILE A 237 25.24 13.66 7.56
N TRP A 238 25.33 14.89 7.06
CA TRP A 238 24.14 15.71 6.78
C TRP A 238 23.34 15.17 5.58
N GLU A 239 23.99 14.56 4.56
CA GLU A 239 23.30 13.97 3.41
C GLU A 239 22.49 12.74 3.86
N ILE A 240 23.10 11.91 4.71
CA ILE A 240 22.46 10.73 5.32
C ILE A 240 21.31 11.13 6.25
N ALA A 241 21.51 12.15 7.09
CA ALA A 241 20.48 12.67 7.97
C ALA A 241 19.29 13.23 7.18
N ALA A 242 19.55 14.04 6.14
CA ALA A 242 18.53 14.61 5.29
C ALA A 242 17.72 13.51 4.56
N LEU A 243 18.39 12.47 4.05
CA LEU A 243 17.73 11.32 3.45
C LEU A 243 16.82 10.60 4.46
N ALA A 244 17.31 10.34 5.68
CA ALA A 244 16.55 9.65 6.71
C ALA A 244 15.27 10.44 7.08
N ILE A 245 15.39 11.75 7.27
CA ILE A 245 14.26 12.64 7.54
C ILE A 245 13.28 12.65 6.37
N PHE A 246 13.78 12.82 5.14
CA PHE A 246 12.96 12.81 3.93
C PHE A 246 12.15 11.51 3.81
N ARG A 247 12.79 10.36 4.02
CA ARG A 247 12.13 9.05 3.94
C ARG A 247 11.05 8.87 5.01
N VAL A 248 11.30 9.29 6.26
CA VAL A 248 10.27 9.25 7.32
C VAL A 248 9.11 10.21 7.05
N CYS A 249 9.40 11.42 6.58
CA CYS A 249 8.40 12.47 6.41
C CYS A 249 7.61 12.36 5.10
N ILE A 250 8.11 11.61 4.11
CA ILE A 250 7.52 11.54 2.77
C ILE A 250 7.25 10.10 2.35
N SER A 251 8.28 9.26 2.31
CA SER A 251 8.15 7.86 1.85
C SER A 251 7.22 7.06 2.76
N THR A 252 7.44 7.12 4.08
CA THR A 252 6.62 6.37 5.03
C THR A 252 5.12 6.74 4.98
N PRO A 253 4.73 8.02 4.88
CA PRO A 253 3.34 8.39 4.60
C PRO A 253 2.72 7.73 3.37
N VAL A 254 3.45 7.60 2.25
CA VAL A 254 2.93 6.91 1.05
C VAL A 254 2.58 5.46 1.37
N HIS A 255 3.49 4.69 2.00
CA HIS A 255 3.17 3.30 2.40
C HIS A 255 2.00 3.23 3.36
N VAL A 256 1.98 4.11 4.37
CA VAL A 256 0.93 4.16 5.39
C VAL A 256 -0.43 4.40 4.74
N MET A 257 -0.53 5.35 3.81
CA MET A 257 -1.77 5.67 3.11
C MET A 257 -2.18 4.58 2.13
N SER A 258 -1.23 3.98 1.40
CA SER A 258 -1.49 2.84 0.51
C SER A 258 -2.01 1.64 1.30
N GLY A 259 -1.38 1.29 2.43
CA GLY A 259 -1.88 0.30 3.36
C GLY A 259 -3.26 0.64 3.92
N TYR A 260 -3.50 1.90 4.26
CA TYR A 260 -4.82 2.36 4.74
C TYR A 260 -5.91 2.18 3.68
N LEU A 261 -5.63 2.53 2.41
CA LEU A 261 -6.54 2.32 1.28
C LEU A 261 -6.85 0.83 1.06
N ILE A 262 -5.84 -0.04 1.16
CA ILE A 262 -6.04 -1.50 1.14
C ILE A 262 -6.97 -1.92 2.28
N GLY A 263 -6.73 -1.42 3.50
CA GLY A 263 -7.57 -1.69 4.67
C GLY A 263 -9.03 -1.28 4.46
N ILE A 264 -9.28 -0.08 3.94
CA ILE A 264 -10.64 0.39 3.57
C ILE A 264 -11.28 -0.56 2.56
N GLY A 265 -10.56 -0.95 1.51
CA GLY A 265 -11.06 -1.89 0.51
C GLY A 265 -11.48 -3.20 1.15
N ILE A 266 -10.61 -3.81 1.94
CA ILE A 266 -10.93 -5.06 2.64
C ILE A 266 -12.15 -4.88 3.58
N ILE A 267 -12.27 -3.78 4.32
CA ILE A 267 -13.44 -3.49 5.17
C ILE A 267 -14.73 -3.44 4.34
N ARG A 268 -14.72 -2.78 3.19
CA ARG A 268 -15.88 -2.71 2.30
C ARG A 268 -16.30 -4.09 1.80
N ARG A 269 -15.32 -4.93 1.46
CA ARG A 269 -15.57 -6.32 1.04
C ARG A 269 -16.10 -7.18 2.19
N ASP A 270 -15.40 -7.20 3.33
CA ASP A 270 -15.63 -8.20 4.39
C ASP A 270 -16.70 -7.77 5.39
N LEU A 271 -16.76 -6.48 5.74
CA LEU A 271 -17.70 -5.98 6.75
C LEU A 271 -18.94 -5.33 6.13
N LYS A 272 -18.79 -4.68 4.96
CA LYS A 272 -19.92 -4.07 4.24
C LYS A 272 -20.50 -4.98 3.14
N GLN A 273 -19.89 -6.15 2.90
CA GLN A 273 -20.35 -7.15 1.93
C GLN A 273 -20.52 -6.57 0.51
N GLU A 274 -19.72 -5.54 0.17
CA GLU A 274 -19.72 -5.00 -1.19
C GLU A 274 -19.03 -5.98 -2.14
N PRO A 275 -19.55 -6.19 -3.36
CA PRO A 275 -19.00 -7.14 -4.33
C PRO A 275 -17.75 -6.58 -5.04
N ILE A 276 -16.79 -6.09 -4.26
CA ILE A 276 -15.55 -5.52 -4.79
C ILE A 276 -14.51 -6.61 -5.04
N LYS A 277 -13.84 -6.51 -6.19
CA LYS A 277 -12.78 -7.43 -6.62
C LYS A 277 -11.41 -6.96 -6.10
N ILE A 278 -10.45 -7.89 -6.02
CA ILE A 278 -9.08 -7.59 -5.58
C ILE A 278 -8.43 -6.43 -6.34
N TRP A 279 -8.61 -6.36 -7.66
CA TRP A 279 -8.04 -5.28 -8.47
C TRP A 279 -8.63 -3.92 -8.11
N GLN A 280 -9.89 -3.84 -7.64
CA GLN A 280 -10.51 -2.58 -7.19
C GLN A 280 -9.93 -2.12 -5.86
N ILE A 281 -9.49 -3.06 -5.02
CA ILE A 281 -8.82 -2.76 -3.75
C ILE A 281 -7.39 -2.26 -4.02
N LEU A 282 -6.68 -2.89 -4.96
CA LEU A 282 -5.29 -2.58 -5.27
C LEU A 282 -5.09 -1.36 -6.18
N PHE A 283 -6.07 -1.01 -7.02
CA PHE A 283 -5.89 0.02 -8.05
C PHE A 283 -5.37 1.36 -7.50
N LEU A 284 -6.03 1.91 -6.46
CA LEU A 284 -5.63 3.21 -5.88
C LEU A 284 -4.27 3.17 -5.16
N PRO A 285 -4.00 2.20 -4.24
CA PRO A 285 -2.66 2.03 -3.67
C PRO A 285 -1.56 1.94 -4.73
N VAL A 286 -1.76 1.09 -5.74
CA VAL A 286 -0.77 0.87 -6.80
C VAL A 286 -0.56 2.13 -7.64
N PHE A 287 -1.63 2.86 -7.91
CA PHE A 287 -1.55 4.10 -8.67
C PHE A 287 -0.76 5.17 -7.92
N TYR A 288 -1.07 5.43 -6.64
CA TYR A 288 -0.40 6.47 -5.86
C TYR A 288 1.08 6.14 -5.60
N HIS A 289 1.36 4.92 -5.17
CA HIS A 289 2.72 4.47 -4.91
C HIS A 289 3.56 4.41 -6.20
N GLY A 290 3.03 3.84 -7.29
CA GLY A 290 3.73 3.84 -8.58
C GLY A 290 3.99 5.25 -9.12
N THR A 291 3.05 6.18 -8.96
CA THR A 291 3.26 7.59 -9.36
C THR A 291 4.40 8.22 -8.55
N PHE A 292 4.44 7.98 -7.24
CA PHE A 292 5.50 8.47 -6.36
C PHE A 292 6.88 7.98 -6.83
N ASP A 293 6.99 6.69 -7.14
CA ASP A 293 8.25 6.09 -7.61
C ASP A 293 8.69 6.62 -8.97
N VAL A 294 7.77 6.79 -9.93
CA VAL A 294 8.12 7.36 -11.25
C VAL A 294 8.71 8.75 -11.07
N LEU A 295 8.13 9.58 -10.22
CA LEU A 295 8.62 10.94 -9.97
C LEU A 295 10.01 10.93 -9.33
N LEU A 296 10.26 10.03 -8.38
CA LEU A 296 11.59 9.89 -7.77
C LEU A 296 12.64 9.42 -8.78
N MET A 297 12.30 8.45 -9.64
CA MET A 297 13.21 7.97 -10.69
C MET A 297 13.50 9.06 -11.73
N ILE A 298 12.47 9.79 -12.18
CA ILE A 298 12.63 10.94 -13.07
C ILE A 298 13.54 11.97 -12.40
N HIS A 299 13.29 12.34 -11.14
CA HIS A 299 14.15 13.28 -10.41
C HIS A 299 15.61 12.82 -10.38
N SER A 300 15.85 11.55 -10.02
CA SER A 300 17.19 10.96 -9.97
C SER A 300 17.88 10.88 -11.34
N SER A 301 17.14 10.89 -12.45
CA SER A 301 17.68 10.81 -13.82
C SER A 301 18.17 12.15 -14.39
N LEU A 302 17.78 13.26 -13.78
CA LEU A 302 18.12 14.58 -14.30
C LEU A 302 19.59 14.91 -13.94
N LYS A 303 20.44 15.23 -14.94
CA LYS A 303 21.85 15.59 -14.73
C LYS A 303 22.01 16.95 -14.02
N ASN A 304 23.07 17.11 -13.23
CA ASN A 304 23.34 18.28 -12.38
C ASN A 304 24.06 19.42 -13.12
N ASP A 305 23.69 19.68 -14.36
CA ASP A 305 24.58 20.47 -15.23
C ASP A 305 24.42 21.99 -15.01
N GLU A 306 23.44 22.46 -14.22
CA GLU A 306 23.36 23.86 -13.77
C GLU A 306 22.80 24.00 -12.34
N LEU A 307 23.42 24.87 -11.52
CA LEU A 307 23.10 25.11 -10.10
C LEU A 307 21.64 25.56 -9.88
N GLY A 308 21.06 26.30 -10.84
CA GLY A 308 19.65 26.69 -10.83
C GLY A 308 18.69 25.52 -11.12
N GLY A 309 19.15 24.51 -11.85
CA GLY A 309 18.36 23.33 -12.19
C GLY A 309 18.10 22.42 -10.99
N THR A 310 19.04 22.27 -10.06
CA THR A 310 18.87 21.38 -8.89
C THR A 310 17.77 21.87 -7.94
N ALA A 311 17.77 23.16 -7.61
CA ALA A 311 16.74 23.74 -6.76
C ALA A 311 15.35 23.67 -7.39
N ALA A 312 15.23 24.04 -8.68
CA ALA A 312 13.96 23.95 -9.40
C ALA A 312 13.43 22.51 -9.47
N ARG A 313 14.29 21.51 -9.73
CA ARG A 313 13.91 20.09 -9.74
C ARG A 313 13.44 19.60 -8.38
N LEU A 314 14.14 19.99 -7.31
CA LEU A 314 13.73 19.66 -5.96
C LEU A 314 12.35 20.26 -5.66
N ILE A 315 12.13 21.53 -6.00
CA ILE A 315 10.83 22.20 -5.81
C ILE A 315 9.72 21.47 -6.57
N VAL A 316 9.92 21.17 -7.87
CA VAL A 316 8.92 20.46 -8.68
C VAL A 316 8.62 19.08 -8.09
N THR A 317 9.65 18.37 -7.59
CA THR A 317 9.49 17.06 -6.97
C THR A 317 8.71 17.16 -5.66
N LEU A 318 9.05 18.13 -4.80
CA LEU A 318 8.35 18.38 -3.55
C LEU A 318 6.88 18.79 -3.78
N ILE A 319 6.60 19.61 -4.79
CA ILE A 319 5.24 19.97 -5.18
C ILE A 319 4.48 18.74 -5.67
N SER A 320 5.08 17.94 -6.54
CA SER A 320 4.44 16.75 -7.10
C SER A 320 4.12 15.72 -6.01
N VAL A 321 5.08 15.50 -5.10
CA VAL A 321 4.90 14.68 -3.91
C VAL A 321 3.79 15.25 -3.02
N PHE A 322 3.79 16.56 -2.75
CA PHE A 322 2.76 17.20 -1.94
C PHE A 322 1.36 17.02 -2.55
N VAL A 323 1.23 17.16 -3.87
CA VAL A 323 -0.02 16.92 -4.59
C VAL A 323 -0.46 15.46 -4.45
N ILE A 324 0.46 14.49 -4.59
CA ILE A 324 0.15 13.07 -4.39
C ILE A 324 -0.33 12.82 -2.96
N LEU A 325 0.42 13.26 -1.95
CA LEU A 325 0.05 13.05 -0.56
C LEU A 325 -1.30 13.70 -0.22
N THR A 326 -1.56 14.88 -0.77
CA THR A 326 -2.83 15.60 -0.56
C THR A 326 -3.99 14.89 -1.25
N THR A 327 -3.83 14.48 -2.51
CA THR A 327 -4.88 13.78 -3.27
C THR A 327 -5.19 12.41 -2.68
N GLU A 328 -4.17 11.69 -2.21
CA GLU A 328 -4.33 10.43 -1.49
C GLU A 328 -5.06 10.64 -0.16
N LEU A 329 -4.67 11.64 0.63
CA LEU A 329 -5.35 12.00 1.88
C LEU A 329 -6.82 12.40 1.65
N LEU A 330 -7.11 13.19 0.61
CA LEU A 330 -8.47 13.55 0.22
C LEU A 330 -9.27 12.32 -0.21
N THR A 331 -8.64 11.39 -0.94
CA THR A 331 -9.25 10.11 -1.31
C THR A 331 -9.59 9.29 -0.08
N ILE A 332 -8.69 9.18 0.89
CA ILE A 332 -8.93 8.52 2.17
C ILE A 332 -10.11 9.17 2.90
N ARG A 333 -10.13 10.50 3.02
CA ARG A 333 -11.22 11.25 3.67
C ARG A 333 -12.56 11.02 2.97
N TYR A 334 -12.57 11.05 1.64
CA TYR A 334 -13.76 10.79 0.84
C TYR A 334 -14.28 9.36 1.06
N GLN A 335 -13.41 8.35 0.98
CA GLN A 335 -13.78 6.95 1.21
C GLN A 335 -14.32 6.77 2.63
N ARG A 336 -13.64 7.31 3.65
CA ARG A 336 -14.10 7.21 5.03
C ARG A 336 -15.50 7.78 5.23
N LYS A 337 -15.74 8.99 4.71
CA LYS A 337 -17.05 9.64 4.78
C LYS A 337 -18.11 8.85 4.04
N LYS A 338 -17.80 8.39 2.82
CA LYS A 338 -18.74 7.64 1.96
C LYS A 338 -19.19 6.31 2.58
N TYR A 339 -18.27 5.58 3.22
CA TYR A 339 -18.56 4.24 3.78
C TYR A 339 -18.79 4.25 5.29
N ALA A 340 -18.98 5.43 5.88
CA ALA A 340 -19.16 5.63 7.31
C ALA A 340 -18.11 4.89 8.16
N ILE A 341 -16.84 4.92 7.72
CA ILE A 341 -15.70 4.36 8.44
C ILE A 341 -15.32 5.35 9.54
N ASN A 342 -16.14 5.37 10.58
CA ASN A 342 -15.93 6.18 11.76
C ASN A 342 -14.96 5.47 12.70
N ASP A 343 -14.04 6.23 13.29
CA ASP A 343 -13.20 5.71 14.39
C ASP A 343 -14.07 5.32 15.62
N GLY A 344 -15.35 5.74 15.63
CA GLY A 344 -16.31 5.66 16.73
C GLY A 344 -17.40 4.59 16.63
N ASP A 345 -17.41 3.69 15.63
CA ASP A 345 -18.29 2.49 15.67
C ASP A 345 -17.94 1.52 16.83
N LEU A 346 -16.93 1.89 17.62
CA LEU A 346 -16.60 1.43 18.95
C LEU A 346 -17.62 1.78 20.05
N ILE A 347 -18.55 2.71 19.81
CA ILE A 347 -19.47 3.21 20.84
C ILE A 347 -20.89 2.62 20.67
N THR A 348 -21.26 2.17 19.49
CA THR A 348 -22.66 1.80 19.18
C THR A 348 -23.06 0.38 19.59
N LEU A 349 -22.14 -0.47 20.05
CA LEU A 349 -22.49 -1.74 20.71
C LEU A 349 -22.96 -1.55 22.16
N LYS A 350 -22.82 -0.34 22.75
CA LYS A 350 -23.39 -0.03 24.07
C LYS A 350 -24.90 0.27 24.04
N HIS A 351 -25.53 0.33 22.87
CA HIS A 351 -26.97 0.60 22.76
C HIS A 351 -27.79 -0.55 22.20
N TYR A 352 -27.17 -1.67 21.81
CA TYR A 352 -27.92 -2.87 21.43
C TYR A 352 -28.32 -3.77 22.62
N ASP A 353 -27.83 -3.48 23.84
CA ASP A 353 -28.16 -4.24 25.06
C ASP A 353 -29.31 -3.65 25.90
N ASN A 354 -29.84 -2.47 25.55
CA ASN A 354 -30.96 -1.85 26.29
C ASN A 354 -32.32 -1.98 25.57
N GLY A 355 -32.38 -2.77 24.50
CA GLY A 355 -33.57 -2.93 23.66
C GLY A 355 -34.26 -4.29 23.78
N ILE A 356 -34.15 -4.99 24.91
CA ILE A 356 -35.10 -6.05 25.23
C ILE A 356 -36.42 -5.35 25.54
N CYS A 357 -37.26 -5.25 24.50
CA CYS A 357 -38.67 -4.91 24.62
C CYS A 357 -39.32 -5.90 25.60
N ASN A 358 -39.65 -5.40 26.78
CA ASN A 358 -40.69 -5.98 27.63
C ASN A 358 -42.05 -5.68 26.99
N ASP A 359 -42.35 -6.33 25.89
CA ASP A 359 -43.72 -6.46 25.39
C ASP A 359 -44.07 -7.94 25.47
N HIS A 360 -44.53 -8.39 26.65
CA HIS A 360 -45.50 -9.48 26.86
C HIS A 360 -45.75 -9.66 28.36
N LEU A 361 -46.56 -8.76 28.91
CA LEU A 361 -47.39 -8.97 30.09
C LEU A 361 -48.78 -8.41 29.76
N VAL A 362 -49.60 -9.23 29.10
CA VAL A 362 -51.04 -9.48 29.36
C VAL A 362 -51.36 -10.85 28.79
#